data_AF-A0A7W0KXA2-F1
#
_entry.id   AF-A0A7W0KXA2-F1
#
_cell.length_a   1.000
_cell.length_b   1.000
_cell.length_c   1.000
_cell.angle_alpha   90.00
_cell.angle_beta   90.00
_cell.angle_gamma   90.00
#
_symmetry.space_group_name_H-M   'P 1'
#
loop_
_entity.id
_entity.type
_entity.pdbx_description
1 polymer ?
#
loop_
_entity_poly.entity_id
_entity_poly.type
_entity_poly.pdbx_seq_one_letter_code
_entity_poly.pdbx_strand_id
1 'polypeptide(L)'
;MRSRLCLFAAVAMFGVGACTSNPGARAVARDQIEALQDVSEEVKSCMRDKLESYSNEELEAVTDNNEELAFDSTDGIPPGATEEFTAFVEDLATCASAG
;
A
#
# COMPACT_ATOMS: atom_id res chain seq x y z
N MET A 1 32.77 9.15 -24.14
CA MET A 1 32.85 8.19 -23.01
C MET A 1 32.89 8.97 -21.71
N ARG A 2 32.09 8.53 -20.73
CA ARG A 2 32.19 8.79 -19.28
C ARG A 2 31.34 9.93 -18.70
N SER A 3 30.17 9.47 -18.23
CA SER A 3 29.47 9.88 -17.01
C SER A 3 28.84 11.27 -16.95
N ARG A 4 27.61 11.36 -17.44
CA ARG A 4 26.61 12.26 -16.86
C ARG A 4 26.08 11.57 -15.59
N LEU A 5 26.62 11.94 -14.43
CA LEU A 5 26.01 11.62 -13.14
C LEU A 5 24.63 12.30 -13.11
N CYS A 6 23.57 11.56 -13.42
CA CYS A 6 22.23 11.93 -12.99
C CYS A 6 22.15 11.53 -11.51
N LEU A 7 22.49 12.49 -10.65
CA LEU A 7 22.28 12.42 -9.22
C LEU A 7 20.75 12.40 -9.00
N PHE A 8 20.15 11.23 -8.93
CA PHE A 8 18.81 11.10 -8.36
C PHE A 8 18.97 11.48 -6.88
N ALA A 9 18.55 12.69 -6.53
CA ALA A 9 18.45 13.09 -5.14
C ALA A 9 17.45 12.13 -4.48
N ALA A 10 17.98 11.15 -3.74
CA ALA A 10 17.20 10.37 -2.82
C ALA A 10 16.49 11.36 -1.89
N VAL A 11 15.17 11.47 -2.01
CA VAL A 11 14.36 12.16 -1.02
C VAL A 11 14.33 11.25 0.20
N ALA A 12 15.43 11.29 0.96
CA ALA A 12 15.46 10.83 2.33
C ALA A 12 14.73 11.89 3.17
N MET A 13 13.43 11.72 3.34
CA MET A 13 12.69 12.34 4.44
C MET A 13 12.31 11.28 5.46
N PHE A 14 13.31 10.79 6.20
CA PHE A 14 13.08 10.22 7.53
C PHE A 14 13.85 11.08 8.52
N GLY A 15 13.16 12.01 9.18
CA GLY A 15 13.80 12.94 10.11
C GLY A 15 12.98 14.15 10.54
N VAL A 16 11.69 13.99 10.82
CA VAL A 16 10.98 14.87 11.76
C VAL A 16 10.70 14.04 13.00
N GLY A 17 11.54 14.22 14.03
CA GLY A 17 11.22 13.77 15.37
C GLY A 17 9.91 14.41 15.83
N ALA A 18 9.08 13.61 16.51
CA ALA A 18 7.80 13.98 17.11
C ALA A 18 6.58 14.10 16.17
N CYS A 19 6.21 12.99 15.53
CA CYS A 19 4.80 12.57 15.40
C CYS A 19 4.75 11.06 15.65
N THR A 20 4.58 10.63 16.91
CA THR A 20 4.44 9.19 17.27
C THR A 20 3.01 8.69 17.06
N SER A 21 2.27 9.24 16.09
CA SER A 21 1.06 8.57 15.65
C SER A 21 1.54 7.45 14.75
N ASN A 22 1.60 6.22 15.26
CA ASN A 22 1.53 5.07 14.38
C ASN A 22 0.14 5.14 13.76
N PRO A 23 -0.03 5.60 12.51
CA PRO A 23 -1.34 5.62 11.92
C PRO A 23 -1.77 4.15 11.83
N GLY A 24 -2.94 3.80 12.38
CA GLY A 24 -3.39 2.41 12.37
C GLY A 24 -3.42 1.85 10.94
N ALA A 25 -3.27 0.53 10.80
CA ALA A 25 -3.14 -0.15 9.50
C ALA A 25 -4.19 0.28 8.46
N ARG A 26 -5.44 0.51 8.90
CA ARG A 26 -6.50 1.06 8.05
C ARG A 26 -6.19 2.43 7.46
N ALA A 27 -5.65 3.35 8.25
CA ALA A 27 -5.31 4.69 7.78
C ALA A 27 -4.20 4.63 6.73
N VAL A 28 -3.19 3.79 6.95
CA VAL A 28 -2.09 3.57 6.00
C VAL A 28 -2.62 2.97 4.69
N ALA A 29 -3.43 1.91 4.75
CA ALA A 29 -4.01 1.28 3.56
C ALA A 29 -4.90 2.26 2.77
N ARG A 30 -5.69 3.08 3.45
CA ARG A 30 -6.50 4.13 2.80
C ARG A 30 -5.62 5.16 2.10
N ASP A 31 -4.57 5.64 2.75
CA ASP A 31 -3.67 6.63 2.16
C ASP A 31 -2.95 6.07 0.92
N GLN A 32 -2.62 4.77 0.91
CA GLN A 32 -2.08 4.09 -0.26
C GLN A 32 -3.10 4.00 -1.41
N ILE A 33 -4.36 3.65 -1.13
CA ILE A 33 -5.44 3.64 -2.14
C ILE A 33 -5.62 5.04 -2.77
N GLU A 34 -5.59 6.09 -1.95
CA GLU A 34 -5.72 7.48 -2.42
C GLU A 34 -4.52 7.93 -3.27
N ALA A 35 -3.33 7.41 -2.98
CA ALA A 35 -2.10 7.72 -3.70
C ALA A 35 -2.01 7.08 -5.10
N LEU A 36 -2.88 6.12 -5.44
CA LEU A 36 -2.90 5.48 -6.75
C LEU A 36 -3.29 6.50 -7.85
N GLN A 37 -2.37 6.76 -8.78
CA GLN A 37 -2.54 7.80 -9.81
C GLN A 37 -3.27 7.31 -11.07
N ASP A 38 -3.25 6.01 -11.36
CA ASP A 38 -3.81 5.40 -12.58
C ASP A 38 -5.05 4.54 -12.32
N VAL A 39 -5.72 4.74 -11.18
CA VAL A 39 -6.94 4.01 -10.78
C VAL A 39 -8.11 4.97 -10.73
N SER A 40 -9.25 4.60 -11.32
CA SER A 40 -10.45 5.44 -11.32
C SER A 40 -11.01 5.61 -9.91
N GLU A 41 -11.70 6.72 -9.65
CA GLU A 41 -12.31 6.98 -8.34
C GLU A 41 -13.37 5.95 -7.96
N GLU A 42 -14.02 5.31 -8.95
CA GLU A 42 -14.99 4.24 -8.74
C GLU A 42 -14.31 2.95 -8.25
N VAL A 43 -13.16 2.60 -8.83
CA VAL A 43 -12.33 1.49 -8.37
C VAL A 43 -11.75 1.78 -6.98
N LYS A 44 -11.25 3.00 -6.73
CA LYS A 44 -10.80 3.41 -5.39
C LYS A 44 -11.92 3.35 -4.36
N SER A 45 -13.14 3.71 -4.74
CA SER A 45 -14.29 3.60 -3.84
C SER A 45 -14.57 2.15 -3.48
N CYS A 46 -14.57 1.25 -4.46
CA CYS A 46 -14.69 -0.19 -4.19
C CYS A 46 -13.59 -0.66 -3.23
N MET A 47 -12.32 -0.26 -3.45
CA MET A 47 -11.21 -0.63 -2.58
C MET A 47 -11.38 -0.12 -1.15
N ARG A 48 -11.92 1.09 -0.96
CA ARG A 48 -12.26 1.63 0.37
C ARG A 48 -13.37 0.83 1.03
N ASP A 49 -14.42 0.47 0.30
CA ASP A 49 -15.53 -0.33 0.83
C ASP A 49 -15.04 -1.73 1.27
N LYS A 50 -14.13 -2.34 0.50
CA LYS A 50 -13.45 -3.57 0.91
C LYS A 50 -12.64 -3.37 2.18
N LEU A 51 -11.84 -2.31 2.25
CA LEU A 51 -11.05 -1.98 3.44
C LEU A 51 -11.90 -1.79 4.71
N GLU A 52 -13.13 -1.28 4.58
CA GLU A 52 -14.07 -1.14 5.70
C GLU A 52 -14.62 -2.48 6.19
N SER A 53 -14.60 -3.52 5.35
CA SER A 53 -15.05 -4.87 5.73
C SER A 53 -14.06 -5.63 6.61
N TYR A 54 -12.78 -5.26 6.60
CA TYR A 54 -11.75 -5.83 7.47
C TYR A 54 -11.78 -5.19 8.86
N SER A 55 -11.59 -5.99 9.90
CA SER A 55 -11.32 -5.52 11.25
C SER A 55 -9.93 -4.88 11.36
N ASN A 56 -9.71 -4.06 12.40
CA ASN A 56 -8.39 -3.48 12.64
C ASN A 56 -7.33 -4.56 12.89
N GLU A 57 -7.69 -5.65 13.56
CA GLU A 57 -6.81 -6.78 13.90
C GLU A 57 -6.37 -7.53 12.63
N GLU A 58 -7.29 -7.73 11.68
CA GLU A 58 -6.96 -8.33 10.38
C GLU A 58 -6.04 -7.41 9.56
N LEU A 59 -6.27 -6.10 9.60
CA LEU A 59 -5.41 -5.14 8.90
C LEU A 59 -4.03 -5.03 9.55
N GLU A 60 -3.93 -5.09 10.88
CA GLU A 60 -2.67 -5.16 11.60
C GLU A 60 -1.90 -6.45 11.26
N ALA A 61 -2.58 -7.59 11.17
CA ALA A 61 -1.96 -8.84 10.73
C ALA A 61 -1.41 -8.77 9.29
N VAL A 62 -2.12 -8.05 8.41
CA VAL A 62 -1.64 -7.78 7.04
C VAL A 62 -0.41 -6.86 7.06
N THR A 63 -0.33 -5.86 7.93
CA THR A 63 0.82 -4.93 7.97
C THR A 63 2.02 -5.47 8.72
N ASP A 64 1.84 -6.00 9.93
CA ASP A 64 2.93 -6.35 10.87
C ASP A 64 3.80 -7.50 10.32
N ASN A 65 3.20 -8.39 9.54
CA ASN A 65 3.91 -9.50 8.91
C ASN A 65 4.53 -9.13 7.54
N ASN A 66 4.27 -7.92 7.06
CA ASN A 66 4.64 -7.49 5.70
C ASN A 66 5.24 -6.06 5.70
N GLU A 67 5.74 -5.56 6.83
CA GLU A 67 6.28 -4.18 6.99
C GLU A 67 7.42 -3.84 6.01
N GLU A 68 8.19 -4.85 5.57
CA GLU A 68 9.28 -4.69 4.61
C GLU A 68 8.81 -4.80 3.14
N LEU A 69 7.54 -5.13 2.91
CA LEU A 69 6.99 -5.30 1.56
C LEU A 69 6.37 -3.98 1.11
N ALA A 70 6.97 -3.38 0.09
CA ALA A 70 6.36 -2.27 -0.61
C ALA A 70 5.08 -2.75 -1.30
N PHE A 71 3.94 -2.18 -0.93
CA PHE A 71 2.70 -2.34 -1.68
C PHE A 71 2.83 -1.55 -2.98
N ASP A 72 3.42 -2.18 -3.99
CA ASP A 72 3.42 -1.67 -5.35
C ASP A 72 2.30 -2.38 -6.12
N SER A 73 1.22 -1.66 -6.40
CA SER A 73 0.07 -2.16 -7.18
C SER A 73 0.44 -2.58 -8.60
N THR A 74 1.64 -2.25 -9.07
CA THR A 74 2.10 -2.47 -10.45
C THR A 74 2.81 -3.80 -10.64
N ASP A 75 3.40 -4.37 -9.58
CA ASP A 75 4.24 -5.59 -9.65
C ASP A 75 3.61 -6.85 -9.03
N GLY A 76 2.42 -6.74 -8.43
CA GLY A 76 1.67 -7.88 -7.88
C GLY A 76 2.10 -8.32 -6.48
N ILE A 77 1.82 -9.58 -6.10
CA ILE A 77 2.16 -10.12 -4.78
C ILE A 77 3.68 -10.38 -4.72
N PRO A 78 4.42 -9.72 -3.81
CA PRO A 78 5.87 -9.88 -3.73
C PRO A 78 6.25 -11.26 -3.19
N PRO A 79 7.44 -11.79 -3.57
CA PRO A 79 7.91 -13.08 -3.07
C PRO A 79 8.14 -13.01 -1.55
N GLY A 80 7.49 -13.90 -0.81
CA GLY A 80 7.53 -13.92 0.65
C GLY A 80 6.33 -13.25 1.33
N ALA A 81 5.37 -12.73 0.56
CA ALA A 81 4.09 -12.29 1.09
C ALA A 81 3.38 -13.41 1.84
N THR A 82 2.72 -13.06 2.95
CA THR A 82 1.91 -14.01 3.70
C THR A 82 0.61 -14.35 2.97
N GLU A 83 -0.08 -15.40 3.41
CA GLU A 83 -1.39 -15.76 2.86
C GLU A 83 -2.41 -14.64 3.09
N GLU A 84 -2.33 -13.94 4.22
CA GLU A 84 -3.20 -12.81 4.55
C GLU A 84 -2.97 -11.62 3.60
N PHE A 85 -1.71 -11.29 3.31
CA PHE A 85 -1.40 -10.24 2.34
C PHE A 85 -1.84 -10.60 0.93
N THR A 86 -1.65 -11.87 0.55
CA THR A 86 -2.11 -12.41 -0.74
C THR A 86 -3.63 -12.27 -0.87
N ALA A 87 -4.38 -12.73 0.13
CA ALA A 87 -5.83 -12.65 0.15
C ALA A 87 -6.32 -11.19 0.13
N PHE A 88 -5.64 -10.29 0.83
CA PHE A 88 -5.95 -8.86 0.83
C PHE A 88 -5.76 -8.23 -0.57
N VAL A 89 -4.63 -8.50 -1.23
CA VAL A 89 -4.37 -8.01 -2.60
C VAL A 89 -5.38 -8.60 -3.59
N GLU A 90 -5.68 -9.89 -3.49
CA GLU A 90 -6.68 -10.54 -4.34
C GLU A 90 -8.08 -9.95 -4.16
N ASP A 91 -8.49 -9.67 -2.92
CA ASP A 91 -9.79 -9.07 -2.64
C ASP A 91 -9.88 -7.65 -3.21
N LEU A 92 -8.83 -6.84 -3.06
CA LEU A 92 -8.76 -5.51 -3.70
C LEU A 92 -8.71 -5.60 -5.23
N ALA A 93 -8.07 -6.62 -5.80
CA ALA A 93 -8.02 -6.83 -7.25
C ALA A 93 -9.40 -7.12 -7.85
N THR A 94 -10.37 -7.62 -7.06
CA THR A 94 -11.76 -7.76 -7.52
C THR A 94 -12.37 -6.42 -7.94
N CYS A 95 -11.95 -5.31 -7.32
CA CYS A 95 -12.40 -3.96 -7.68
C CYS A 95 -11.91 -3.50 -9.05
N ALA A 96 -10.75 -3.98 -9.52
CA ALA A 96 -10.23 -3.63 -10.85
C ALA A 96 -11.11 -4.20 -11.99
N SER A 97 -11.89 -5.24 -11.72
CA SER A 97 -12.86 -5.82 -12.66
C SER A 97 -14.26 -5.22 -12.56
N ALA A 98 -14.50 -4.35 -11.58
CA ALA A 98 -15.79 -3.71 -11.36
C ALA A 98 -15.94 -2.36 -12.08
N GLY A 99 -14.85 -1.80 -12.64
CA GLY A 99 -14.80 -0.53 -13.36
C GLY A 99 -14.66 -0.67 -14.88
#